data_AF-A0A3C1MCU7-F1
#
_entry.id   AF-A0A3C1MCU7-F1
#
_cell.length_a   1.000
_cell.length_b   1.000
_cell.length_c   1.000
_cell.angle_alpha   90.00
_cell.angle_beta   90.00
_cell.angle_gamma   90.00
#
_symmetry.space_group_name_H-M   'P 1'
#
loop_
_entity.id
_entity.type
_entity.pdbx_description
1 polymer ?
#
loop_
_entity_poly.entity_id
_entity_poly.type
_entity_poly.pdbx_seq_one_letter_code
_entity_poly.pdbx_strand_id
1 'polypeptide(L)'
;MLFESLKTHASDTVRTLACCLLGEQSFSFSEKLALVRPLADDHHAGVREWAWMALREDCTAALEHSIALLIPWTAAPSCNIRRFASELTRPRGVWCKHIRVLREQPWLGLPILLPLRSDPAKYVQLSVGNWLNDAGKDHAKWVKDLCEAWVKASYNKDTDKICKRAMRNL
;
A
#
# COMPACT_ATOMS: atom_id res chain seq x y z
N MET A 1 0.87 -27.08 4.60
CA MET A 1 0.79 -27.51 6.01
C MET A 1 1.58 -26.59 6.95
N LEU A 2 2.88 -26.36 6.73
CA LEU A 2 3.67 -25.47 7.61
C LEU A 2 3.24 -23.99 7.57
N PHE A 3 3.11 -23.37 6.39
CA PHE A 3 2.70 -21.96 6.28
C PHE A 3 1.35 -21.69 6.94
N GLU A 4 0.39 -22.61 6.76
CA GLU A 4 -0.95 -22.52 7.34
C GLU A 4 -0.92 -22.48 8.88
N SER A 5 -0.04 -23.25 9.52
CA SER A 5 0.11 -23.19 10.98
C SER A 5 0.84 -21.92 11.45
N LEU A 6 1.79 -21.42 10.67
CA LEU A 6 2.58 -20.25 11.06
C LEU A 6 1.75 -18.96 10.98
N LYS A 7 0.92 -18.81 9.95
CA LYS A 7 0.16 -17.58 9.72
C LYS A 7 -0.93 -17.31 10.78
N THR A 8 -1.37 -18.32 11.51
CA THR A 8 -2.36 -18.21 12.59
C THR A 8 -1.74 -18.37 13.98
N HIS A 9 -0.42 -18.41 14.08
CA HIS A 9 0.26 -18.66 15.35
C HIS A 9 0.06 -17.50 16.34
N ALA A 10 0.03 -17.78 17.65
CA ALA A 10 -0.22 -16.76 18.68
C ALA A 10 0.87 -15.66 18.73
N SER A 11 2.14 -16.05 18.53
CA SER A 11 3.27 -15.11 18.47
C SER A 11 3.32 -14.34 17.14
N ASP A 12 3.39 -13.02 17.24
CA ASP A 12 3.56 -12.10 16.10
C ASP A 12 4.91 -12.29 15.40
N THR A 13 5.97 -12.66 16.12
CA THR A 13 7.28 -13.02 15.53
C THR A 13 7.15 -14.21 14.58
N VAL A 14 6.36 -15.22 14.96
CA VAL A 14 6.13 -16.41 14.11
C VAL A 14 5.29 -16.07 12.88
N ARG A 15 4.28 -15.21 13.03
CA ARG A 15 3.48 -14.72 11.90
C ARG A 15 4.30 -13.82 10.97
N THR A 16 5.21 -13.02 11.53
CA THR A 16 6.20 -12.23 10.78
C THR A 16 7.12 -13.14 9.97
N LEU A 17 7.61 -14.23 10.58
CA LEU A 17 8.38 -15.25 9.84
C LEU A 17 7.55 -15.87 8.70
N ALA A 18 6.24 -16.07 8.90
CA ALA A 18 5.36 -16.53 7.83
C ALA A 18 5.34 -15.57 6.64
N CYS A 19 5.30 -14.24 6.87
CA CYS A 19 5.42 -13.24 5.80
C CYS A 19 6.72 -13.44 5.01
N CYS A 20 7.86 -13.53 5.69
CA CYS A 20 9.16 -13.72 5.05
C CYS A 20 9.20 -15.02 4.23
N LEU A 21 8.75 -16.13 4.80
CA LEU A 21 8.71 -17.42 4.11
C LEU A 21 7.87 -17.38 2.85
N LEU A 22 6.74 -16.67 2.87
CA LEU A 22 5.86 -16.49 1.70
C LEU A 22 6.55 -15.68 0.59
N GLY A 23 7.29 -14.64 0.96
CA GLY A 23 8.05 -13.81 0.00
C GLY A 23 9.04 -14.63 -0.82
N GLU A 24 9.71 -15.60 -0.19
CA GLU A 24 10.70 -16.48 -0.82
C GLU A 24 10.09 -17.61 -1.69
N GLN A 25 8.78 -17.85 -1.61
CA GLN A 25 8.16 -18.92 -2.43
C GLN A 25 8.10 -18.52 -3.91
N SER A 26 8.19 -19.50 -4.81
CA SER A 26 8.08 -19.28 -6.26
C SER A 26 6.62 -19.23 -6.78
N PHE A 27 5.65 -18.90 -5.91
CA PHE A 27 4.26 -18.72 -6.31
C PHE A 27 4.06 -17.47 -7.15
N SER A 28 3.02 -17.45 -7.96
CA SER A 28 2.59 -16.24 -8.66
C SER A 28 2.20 -15.14 -7.66
N PHE A 29 2.26 -13.88 -8.10
CA PHE A 29 1.87 -12.75 -7.25
C PHE A 29 0.41 -12.84 -6.78
N SER A 30 -0.50 -13.35 -7.63
CA SER A 30 -1.90 -13.56 -7.27
C SER A 30 -2.06 -14.62 -6.15
N GLU A 31 -1.31 -15.71 -6.22
CA GLU A 31 -1.31 -16.74 -5.17
C GLU A 31 -0.72 -16.19 -3.86
N LYS A 32 0.39 -15.45 -3.93
CA LYS A 32 0.97 -14.77 -2.76
C LYS A 32 -0.01 -13.78 -2.14
N LEU A 33 -0.74 -13.00 -2.95
CA LEU A 33 -1.78 -12.08 -2.46
C LEU A 33 -2.90 -12.81 -1.72
N ALA A 34 -3.36 -13.96 -2.23
CA ALA A 34 -4.37 -14.76 -1.55
C ALA A 34 -3.86 -15.28 -0.19
N LEU A 35 -2.60 -15.76 -0.15
CA LEU A 35 -1.98 -16.33 1.04
C LEU A 35 -1.63 -15.28 2.11
N VAL A 36 -1.18 -14.09 1.70
CA VAL A 36 -0.77 -13.02 2.62
C VAL A 36 -1.97 -12.32 3.26
N ARG A 37 -3.18 -12.45 2.69
CA ARG A 37 -4.36 -11.66 3.11
C ARG A 37 -4.63 -11.68 4.62
N PRO A 38 -4.57 -12.82 5.34
CA PRO A 38 -4.74 -12.82 6.80
C PRO A 38 -3.64 -12.06 7.55
N LEU A 39 -2.41 -12.08 7.04
CA LEU A 39 -1.26 -11.37 7.62
C LEU A 39 -1.30 -9.86 7.30
N ALA A 40 -1.82 -9.50 6.13
CA ALA A 40 -2.11 -8.12 5.77
C ALA A 40 -3.22 -7.50 6.65
N ASP A 41 -4.15 -8.33 7.14
CA ASP A 41 -5.22 -7.94 8.07
C ASP A 41 -4.91 -8.25 9.55
N ASP A 42 -3.65 -8.57 9.87
CA ASP A 42 -3.28 -9.00 11.22
C ASP A 42 -3.56 -7.90 12.25
N HIS A 43 -3.91 -8.30 13.48
CA HIS A 43 -4.12 -7.35 14.58
C HIS A 43 -2.81 -6.63 14.97
N HIS A 44 -1.66 -7.28 14.80
CA HIS A 44 -0.35 -6.73 15.14
C HIS A 44 0.23 -5.90 13.99
N ALA A 45 0.55 -4.63 14.27
CA ALA A 45 1.08 -3.71 13.26
C ALA A 45 2.38 -4.19 12.60
N GLY A 46 3.27 -4.81 13.37
CA GLY A 46 4.54 -5.33 12.84
C GLY A 46 4.33 -6.40 11.77
N VAL A 47 3.38 -7.31 11.98
CA VAL A 47 3.05 -8.37 11.01
C VAL A 47 2.53 -7.74 9.71
N ARG A 48 1.68 -6.71 9.82
CA ARG A 48 1.17 -5.98 8.66
C ARG A 48 2.25 -5.25 7.87
N GLU A 49 3.30 -4.74 8.53
CA GLU A 49 4.44 -4.15 7.81
C GLU A 49 5.19 -5.23 7.02
N TRP A 50 5.49 -6.35 7.66
CA TRP A 50 6.17 -7.47 7.01
C TRP A 50 5.36 -8.09 5.86
N ALA A 51 4.03 -8.09 5.97
CA ALA A 51 3.14 -8.60 4.95
C ALA A 51 3.33 -7.88 3.61
N TRP A 52 3.33 -6.55 3.58
CA TRP A 52 3.55 -5.82 2.32
C TRP A 52 5.03 -5.83 1.92
N MET A 53 5.96 -5.80 2.87
CA MET A 53 7.40 -5.83 2.56
C MET A 53 7.78 -7.11 1.83
N ALA A 54 7.28 -8.26 2.28
CA ALA A 54 7.59 -9.57 1.72
C ALA A 54 7.15 -9.73 0.26
N LEU A 55 6.09 -9.04 -0.17
CA LEU A 55 5.55 -9.13 -1.52
C LEU A 55 6.02 -8.00 -2.45
N ARG A 56 6.85 -7.09 -1.95
CA ARG A 56 7.21 -5.88 -2.69
C ARG A 56 8.04 -6.16 -3.93
N GLU A 57 8.96 -7.11 -3.87
CA GLU A 57 9.79 -7.45 -5.02
C GLU A 57 8.94 -8.07 -6.14
N ASP A 58 8.06 -9.03 -5.81
CA ASP A 58 7.10 -9.60 -6.77
C ASP A 58 6.19 -8.52 -7.36
N CYS A 59 5.65 -7.63 -6.51
CA CYS A 59 4.80 -6.53 -6.95
C CYS A 59 5.54 -5.63 -7.96
N THR A 60 6.82 -5.34 -7.70
CA THR A 60 7.64 -4.46 -8.53
C THR A 60 8.01 -5.10 -9.86
N ALA A 61 8.26 -6.42 -9.87
CA ALA A 61 8.65 -7.16 -11.06
C ALA A 61 7.57 -7.15 -12.16
N ALA A 62 6.30 -7.12 -11.77
CA ALA A 62 5.16 -7.09 -12.70
C ALA A 62 4.17 -5.95 -12.36
N LEU A 63 4.68 -4.73 -12.20
CA LEU A 63 3.98 -3.61 -11.57
C LEU A 63 2.56 -3.35 -12.08
N GLU A 64 2.34 -3.23 -13.40
CA GLU A 64 1.01 -2.92 -13.94
C GLU A 64 0.00 -4.04 -13.63
N HIS A 65 0.41 -5.29 -13.82
CA HIS A 65 -0.40 -6.45 -13.47
C HIS A 65 -0.68 -6.52 -11.97
N SER A 66 0.33 -6.26 -11.14
CA SER A 66 0.21 -6.22 -9.68
C SER A 66 -0.75 -5.13 -9.21
N ILE A 67 -0.71 -3.95 -9.82
CA ILE A 67 -1.65 -2.85 -9.53
C ILE A 67 -3.07 -3.29 -9.87
N ALA A 68 -3.30 -3.93 -11.02
CA ALA A 68 -4.62 -4.43 -11.39
C ALA A 68 -5.18 -5.42 -10.36
N LEU A 69 -4.35 -6.33 -9.84
CA LEU A 69 -4.73 -7.28 -8.79
C LEU A 69 -5.00 -6.64 -7.42
N LEU A 70 -4.41 -5.46 -7.16
CA LEU A 70 -4.60 -4.71 -5.92
C LEU A 70 -5.82 -3.78 -5.93
N ILE A 71 -6.40 -3.47 -7.10
CA ILE A 71 -7.60 -2.61 -7.19
C ILE A 71 -8.74 -3.12 -6.28
N PRO A 72 -9.13 -4.42 -6.30
CA PRO A 72 -10.19 -4.92 -5.41
C PRO A 72 -9.89 -4.78 -3.92
N TRP A 73 -8.61 -4.69 -3.53
CA TRP A 73 -8.20 -4.52 -2.13
C TRP A 73 -8.55 -3.14 -1.60
N THR A 74 -8.62 -2.12 -2.47
CA THR A 74 -8.99 -0.75 -2.09
C THR A 74 -10.46 -0.60 -1.71
N ALA A 75 -11.30 -1.59 -2.06
CA ALA A 75 -12.72 -1.64 -1.68
C ALA A 75 -12.99 -2.59 -0.50
N ALA A 76 -11.95 -3.18 0.09
CA ALA A 76 -12.13 -4.14 1.17
C ALA A 76 -12.74 -3.51 2.43
N PRO A 77 -13.58 -4.24 3.19
CA PRO A 77 -14.15 -3.74 4.44
C PRO A 77 -13.09 -3.35 5.48
N SER A 78 -12.02 -4.16 5.59
CA SER A 78 -10.91 -3.87 6.50
C SER A 78 -10.05 -2.72 6.01
N CYS A 79 -9.80 -1.75 6.89
CA CYS A 79 -8.87 -0.65 6.63
C CYS A 79 -7.41 -1.13 6.53
N ASN A 80 -7.05 -2.27 7.13
CA ASN A 80 -5.71 -2.84 7.02
C ASN A 80 -5.44 -3.33 5.59
N ILE A 81 -6.42 -4.01 4.99
CA ILE A 81 -6.35 -4.50 3.61
C ILE A 81 -6.29 -3.34 2.61
N ARG A 82 -7.08 -2.29 2.82
CA ARG A 82 -7.00 -1.07 1.99
C ARG A 82 -5.63 -0.39 2.10
N ARG A 83 -5.12 -0.26 3.33
CA ARG A 83 -3.78 0.30 3.61
C ARG A 83 -2.65 -0.53 3.01
N PHE A 84 -2.78 -1.85 2.98
CA PHE A 84 -1.80 -2.75 2.37
C PHE A 84 -1.57 -2.39 0.90
N ALA A 85 -2.64 -2.17 0.13
CA ALA A 85 -2.53 -1.84 -1.29
C ALA A 85 -1.77 -0.52 -1.53
N SER A 86 -2.03 0.51 -0.73
CA SER A 86 -1.32 1.79 -0.84
C SER A 86 0.13 1.70 -0.34
N GLU A 87 0.43 1.00 0.75
CA GLU A 87 1.84 0.88 1.20
C GLU A 87 2.71 0.06 0.27
N LEU A 88 2.22 -1.10 -0.16
CA LEU A 88 2.96 -2.02 -1.03
C LEU A 88 3.50 -1.31 -2.27
N THR A 89 2.72 -0.35 -2.78
CA THR A 89 2.98 0.40 -4.00
C THR A 89 3.63 1.77 -3.75
N ARG A 90 4.13 2.09 -2.54
CA ARG A 90 4.77 3.40 -2.32
C ARG A 90 6.01 3.60 -3.19
N PRO A 91 6.20 4.77 -3.85
CA PRO A 91 7.38 5.03 -4.68
C PRO A 91 8.69 4.98 -3.88
N ARG A 92 8.70 5.52 -2.65
CA ARG A 92 9.89 5.67 -1.80
C ARG A 92 9.63 5.19 -0.36
N GLY A 93 9.52 3.88 -0.17
CA GLY A 93 9.41 3.32 1.19
C GLY A 93 10.73 3.45 1.97
N VAL A 94 10.63 3.60 3.29
CA VAL A 94 11.77 3.92 4.17
C VAL A 94 12.63 2.69 4.51
N TRP A 95 12.06 1.49 4.40
CA TRP A 95 12.74 0.22 4.71
C TRP A 95 12.82 -0.73 3.52
N CYS A 96 12.64 -0.21 2.31
CA CYS A 96 12.55 -1.02 1.12
C CYS A 96 13.11 -0.30 -0.10
N LYS A 97 13.43 -1.08 -1.14
CA LYS A 97 13.88 -0.53 -2.42
C LYS A 97 12.81 0.39 -3.02
N HIS A 98 13.26 1.50 -3.59
CA HIS A 98 12.37 2.41 -4.32
C HIS A 98 11.79 1.70 -5.56
N ILE A 99 10.50 1.93 -5.84
CA ILE A 99 9.88 1.47 -7.08
C ILE A 99 10.16 2.54 -8.13
N ARG A 100 11.22 2.34 -8.92
CA ARG A 100 11.70 3.34 -9.89
C ARG A 100 10.61 3.79 -10.86
N VAL A 101 9.81 2.85 -11.37
CA VAL A 101 8.71 3.14 -12.29
C VAL A 101 7.67 4.09 -11.68
N LEU A 102 7.28 3.88 -10.41
CA LEU A 102 6.33 4.77 -9.72
C LEU A 102 6.94 6.09 -9.27
N ARG A 103 8.28 6.18 -9.19
CA ARG A 103 8.96 7.46 -9.00
C ARG A 103 8.93 8.30 -10.26
N GLU A 104 9.16 7.69 -11.42
CA GLU A 104 9.20 8.38 -12.73
C GLU A 104 7.80 8.63 -13.30
N GLN A 105 6.85 7.74 -13.01
CA GLN A 105 5.49 7.75 -13.53
C GLN A 105 4.46 7.50 -12.41
N PRO A 106 4.32 8.43 -11.44
CA PRO A 106 3.45 8.23 -10.29
C PRO A 106 1.96 8.11 -10.67
N TRP A 107 1.53 8.60 -11.83
CA TRP A 107 0.15 8.43 -12.29
C TRP A 107 -0.28 6.96 -12.46
N LEU A 108 0.66 6.03 -12.64
CA LEU A 108 0.38 4.59 -12.66
C LEU A 108 -0.22 4.08 -11.33
N GLY A 109 0.01 4.79 -10.21
CA GLY A 109 -0.58 4.46 -8.91
C GLY A 109 -2.02 4.93 -8.73
N LEU A 110 -2.57 5.76 -9.63
CA LEU A 110 -3.92 6.31 -9.49
C LEU A 110 -5.04 5.26 -9.34
N PRO A 111 -5.00 4.08 -10.00
CA PRO A 111 -6.00 3.04 -9.78
C PRO A 111 -6.11 2.58 -8.31
N ILE A 112 -5.03 2.71 -7.53
CA ILE A 112 -5.03 2.41 -6.10
C ILE A 112 -5.44 3.63 -5.25
N LEU A 113 -4.96 4.82 -5.63
CA LEU A 113 -5.13 6.02 -4.81
C LEU A 113 -6.51 6.66 -4.94
N LEU A 114 -7.08 6.63 -6.14
CA LEU A 114 -8.35 7.30 -6.41
C LEU A 114 -9.49 6.71 -5.57
N PRO A 115 -9.66 5.38 -5.42
CA PRO A 115 -10.66 4.82 -4.51
C PRO A 115 -10.44 5.21 -3.04
N LEU A 116 -9.19 5.43 -2.62
CA LEU A 116 -8.81 5.73 -1.24
C LEU A 116 -8.72 7.24 -0.91
N ARG A 117 -8.97 8.12 -1.89
CA ARG A 117 -8.81 9.58 -1.76
C ARG A 117 -9.66 10.25 -0.67
N SER A 118 -10.66 9.55 -0.18
CA SER A 118 -11.59 10.00 0.87
C SER A 118 -11.85 8.89 1.88
N ASP A 119 -10.88 7.99 2.09
CA ASP A 119 -11.03 6.88 3.02
C ASP A 119 -11.31 7.39 4.45
N PRO A 120 -12.30 6.86 5.17
CA PRO A 120 -12.63 7.35 6.52
C PRO A 120 -11.59 6.93 7.57
N ALA A 121 -10.77 5.91 7.30
CA ALA A 121 -9.81 5.40 8.27
C ALA A 121 -8.52 6.23 8.25
N LYS A 122 -8.20 6.88 9.38
CA LYS A 122 -6.93 7.62 9.56
C LYS A 122 -5.70 6.81 9.16
N TYR A 123 -5.71 5.49 9.39
CA TYR A 123 -4.61 4.61 9.02
C TYR A 123 -4.36 4.56 7.50
N VAL A 124 -5.44 4.48 6.70
CA VAL A 124 -5.37 4.53 5.24
C VAL A 124 -5.00 5.94 4.77
N GLN A 125 -5.62 6.98 5.35
CA GLN A 125 -5.32 8.37 5.03
C GLN A 125 -3.83 8.70 5.17
N LEU A 126 -3.20 8.22 6.25
CA LEU A 126 -1.76 8.39 6.46
C LEU A 126 -0.93 7.71 5.38
N SER A 127 -1.32 6.49 4.97
CA SER A 127 -0.64 5.75 3.91
C SER A 127 -0.73 6.46 2.56
N VAL A 128 -1.95 6.84 2.14
CA VAL A 128 -2.19 7.58 0.87
C VAL A 128 -1.47 8.93 0.88
N GLY A 129 -1.54 9.68 1.98
CA GLY A 129 -0.82 10.94 2.11
C GLY A 129 0.70 10.76 2.05
N ASN A 130 1.25 9.69 2.63
CA ASN A 130 2.68 9.39 2.51
C ASN A 130 3.07 8.92 1.10
N TRP A 131 2.21 8.14 0.43
CA TRP A 131 2.40 7.74 -0.97
C TRP A 131 2.54 8.97 -1.86
N LEU A 132 1.62 9.93 -1.74
CA LEU A 132 1.65 11.17 -2.51
C LEU A 132 2.84 12.05 -2.12
N ASN A 133 3.20 12.10 -0.84
CA ASN A 133 4.40 12.83 -0.41
C ASN A 133 5.69 12.23 -1.01
N ASP A 134 5.76 10.91 -1.16
CA ASP A 134 6.87 10.25 -1.83
C ASP A 134 6.93 10.59 -3.31
N ALA A 135 5.79 10.58 -4.00
CA ALA A 135 5.70 11.01 -5.40
C ALA A 135 6.09 12.48 -5.57
N GLY A 136 5.73 13.34 -4.62
CA GLY A 136 6.00 14.78 -4.66
C GLY A 136 7.48 15.15 -4.61
N LYS A 137 8.35 14.25 -4.14
CA LYS A 137 9.82 14.46 -4.15
C LYS A 137 10.39 14.53 -5.56
N ASP A 138 9.78 13.83 -6.52
CA ASP A 138 10.17 13.85 -7.94
C ASP A 138 9.17 14.67 -8.79
N HIS A 139 7.88 14.69 -8.41
CA HIS A 139 6.79 15.27 -9.19
C HIS A 139 5.89 16.21 -8.37
N ALA A 140 6.49 17.22 -7.72
CA ALA A 140 5.78 18.16 -6.84
C ALA A 140 4.56 18.85 -7.50
N LYS A 141 4.71 19.32 -8.75
CA LYS A 141 3.62 19.98 -9.49
C LYS A 141 2.41 19.05 -9.65
N TRP A 142 2.66 17.81 -10.07
CA TRP A 142 1.61 16.81 -10.27
C TRP A 142 0.84 16.53 -8.98
N VAL A 143 1.54 16.41 -7.83
CA VAL A 143 0.88 16.19 -6.54
C VAL A 143 0.03 17.39 -6.13
N LYS A 144 0.51 18.63 -6.35
CA LYS A 144 -0.25 19.86 -6.07
C LYS A 144 -1.53 19.90 -6.92
N ASP A 145 -1.40 19.72 -8.24
CA ASP A 145 -2.52 19.72 -9.17
C ASP A 145 -3.56 18.64 -8.80
N LEU A 146 -3.11 17.42 -8.45
CA LEU A 146 -3.98 16.32 -8.04
C LEU A 146 -4.73 16.62 -6.74
N CYS A 147 -4.03 17.15 -5.73
CA CYS A 147 -4.65 17.51 -4.45
C CYS A 147 -5.69 18.62 -4.62
N GLU A 148 -5.38 19.65 -5.41
CA GLU A 148 -6.33 20.70 -5.73
C GLU A 148 -7.57 20.15 -6.44
N ALA A 149 -7.39 19.27 -7.42
CA ALA A 149 -8.49 18.64 -8.13
C ALA A 149 -9.38 17.82 -7.20
N TRP A 150 -8.79 17.04 -6.28
CA TRP A 150 -9.54 16.26 -5.29
C TRP A 150 -10.37 17.13 -4.35
N VAL A 151 -9.78 18.22 -3.83
CA VAL A 151 -10.48 19.15 -2.94
C VAL A 151 -11.60 19.90 -3.68
N LYS A 152 -11.37 20.31 -4.93
CA LYS A 152 -12.37 21.00 -5.78
C LYS A 152 -13.55 20.08 -6.14
N ALA A 153 -13.30 18.80 -6.39
CA ALA A 153 -14.34 17.86 -6.82
C ALA A 153 -15.40 17.60 -5.74
N SER A 154 -15.01 17.57 -4.46
CA SER A 154 -15.93 17.50 -3.33
C SER A 154 -15.19 17.81 -2.04
N TYR A 155 -15.65 18.81 -1.29
CA TYR A 155 -15.07 19.09 0.01
C TYR A 155 -15.40 17.96 1.00
N ASN A 156 -14.37 17.19 1.36
CA ASN A 156 -14.42 16.15 2.37
C ASN A 156 -13.23 16.33 3.33
N LYS A 157 -13.50 16.33 4.64
CA LYS A 157 -12.48 16.47 5.70
C LYS A 157 -11.41 15.39 5.61
N ASP A 158 -11.74 14.20 5.15
CA ASP A 158 -10.82 13.08 5.03
C ASP A 158 -9.88 13.25 3.82
N THR A 159 -10.40 13.75 2.71
CA THR A 159 -9.58 14.17 1.55
C THR A 159 -8.63 15.31 1.91
N ASP A 160 -9.11 16.32 2.65
CA ASP A 160 -8.27 17.44 3.11
C ASP A 160 -7.09 16.96 3.99
N LYS A 161 -7.33 16.02 4.91
CA LYS A 161 -6.24 15.41 5.71
C LYS A 161 -5.19 14.72 4.85
N ILE A 162 -5.62 13.97 3.83
CA ILE A 162 -4.72 13.29 2.89
C ILE A 162 -3.88 14.33 2.12
N CYS A 163 -4.52 15.35 1.55
CA CYS A 163 -3.86 16.38 0.78
C CYS A 163 -2.86 17.20 1.62
N LYS A 164 -3.23 17.61 2.84
CA LYS A 164 -2.30 18.27 3.78
C LYS A 164 -1.08 17.40 4.08
N ARG A 165 -1.29 16.09 4.29
CA ARG A 165 -0.19 15.14 4.55
C ARG A 165 0.70 14.93 3.32
N ALA A 166 0.11 14.91 2.12
CA ALA A 166 0.81 14.79 0.84
C ALA A 166 1.75 15.97 0.59
N MET A 167 1.27 17.19 0.86
CA MET A 167 1.96 18.44 0.54
C MET A 167 2.86 18.97 1.65
N ARG A 168 3.02 18.26 2.78
CA ARG A 168 3.73 18.75 3.97
C ARG A 168 5.18 19.20 3.76
N ASN A 169 5.82 18.77 2.67
CA ASN A 169 7.22 19.05 2.33
C ASN A 169 7.37 19.59 0.89
N LEU A 170 6.28 20.09 0.27
CA LEU A 170 6.26 20.58 -1.13
C LEU A 170 6.18 22.10 -1.23
#